data_AF-A0A7K2W818-F1
#
_entry.id   AF-A0A7K2W818-F1
#
_cell.length_a   1.000
_cell.length_b   1.000
_cell.length_c   1.000
_cell.angle_alpha   90.00
_cell.angle_beta   90.00
_cell.angle_gamma   90.00
#
_symmetry.space_group_name_H-M   'P 1'
#
loop_
_entity.id
_entity.type
_entity.pdbx_description
1 polymer ?
#
loop_
_entity_poly.entity_id
_entity_poly.type
_entity_poly.pdbx_seq_one_letter_code
_entity_poly.pdbx_strand_id
1 'polypeptide(L)' 'MVQMNEVAKIRQRWIDAGSPACDHLELDQEFYLGARDDDWACLSCGEEFSRQEVRAMREARDD' A
#
# COMPACT_ATOMS: atom_id res chain seq x y z
N MET A 1 7.18 -1.38 -8.17
CA MET A 1 6.57 -2.68 -8.49
C MET A 1 6.80 -3.59 -7.30
N VAL A 2 5.80 -3.71 -6.44
CA VAL A 2 5.85 -4.50 -5.21
C VAL A 2 5.04 -5.78 -5.40
N GLN A 3 5.60 -6.93 -5.00
CA GLN A 3 4.82 -8.18 -4.95
C GLN A 3 4.09 -8.31 -3.62
N MET A 4 2.96 -9.03 -3.59
CA MET A 4 2.20 -9.31 -2.35
C MET A 4 3.08 -9.82 -1.19
N ASN A 5 4.07 -10.66 -1.49
CA ASN A 5 4.99 -11.19 -0.47
C ASN A 5 5.92 -10.11 0.13
N GLU A 6 6.14 -9.00 -0.56
CA GLU A 6 6.87 -7.85 -0.04
C GLU A 6 5.98 -6.99 0.86
N VAL A 7 4.71 -6.79 0.48
CA VAL A 7 3.72 -6.07 1.30
C VAL A 7 3.52 -6.73 2.65
N ALA A 8 3.39 -8.07 2.67
CA ALA A 8 3.33 -8.84 3.91
C ALA A 8 4.55 -8.61 4.83
N LYS A 9 5.75 -8.46 4.27
CA LYS A 9 6.98 -8.17 5.04
C LYS A 9 7.01 -6.73 5.56
N ILE A 10 6.54 -5.78 4.75
CA ILE A 10 6.43 -4.37 5.15
C ILE A 10 5.47 -4.27 6.34
N ARG A 11 4.29 -4.89 6.22
CA ARG A 11 3.31 -4.95 7.30
C ARG A 11 3.86 -5.58 8.57
N GLN A 12 4.57 -6.70 8.45
CA GLN A 12 5.18 -7.35 9.61
C GLN A 12 6.21 -6.45 10.30
N ARG A 13 7.05 -5.73 9.53
CA ARG A 13 8.02 -4.76 10.07
C ARG A 13 7.34 -3.58 10.74
N TRP A 14 6.23 -3.11 10.18
CA TRP A 14 5.45 -2.02 10.75
C TRP A 14 4.82 -2.41 12.09
N ILE A 15 4.26 -3.63 12.18
CA ILE A 15 3.74 -4.19 13.44
C ILE A 15 4.88 -4.34 14.48
N ASP A 16 6.03 -4.87 14.06
CA ASP A 16 7.22 -5.04 14.92
C ASP A 16 7.75 -3.69 15.45
N ALA A 17 7.66 -2.64 14.63
CA ALA A 17 7.99 -1.27 15.02
C ALA A 17 6.96 -0.61 15.96
N GLY A 18 5.91 -1.32 16.36
CA GLY A 18 4.89 -0.82 17.26
C GLY A 18 3.75 -0.07 16.56
N SER A 19 3.54 -0.32 15.27
CA SER A 19 2.45 0.26 14.48
C SER A 19 2.45 1.80 14.48
N PRO A 20 3.55 2.46 14.08
CA PRO A 20 3.62 3.92 14.02
C PRO A 20 2.56 4.49 13.09
N ALA A 21 2.14 5.75 13.33
CA ALA A 21 1.20 6.43 12.44
C ALA A 21 1.72 6.43 11.00
N CYS A 22 0.84 6.11 10.05
CA CYS A 22 1.16 6.06 8.63
C CYS A 22 0.28 7.05 7.87
N ASP A 23 0.92 7.92 7.09
CA ASP A 23 0.24 8.92 6.26
C ASP A 23 -0.17 8.39 4.88
N HIS A 24 0.14 7.11 4.58
CA HIS A 24 -0.19 6.44 3.31
C HIS A 24 0.22 7.24 2.05
N LEU A 25 1.33 7.99 2.14
CA LEU A 25 1.82 8.83 1.04
C LEU A 25 2.52 8.01 -0.06
N GLU A 26 3.13 6.88 0.31
CA GLU A 26 3.90 6.02 -0.58
C GLU A 26 3.10 4.76 -0.93
N LEU A 27 2.20 4.89 -1.92
CA LEU A 27 1.41 3.78 -2.46
C LEU A 27 2.03 3.27 -3.77
N ASP A 28 2.29 1.96 -3.88
CA ASP A 28 2.74 1.30 -5.11
C ASP A 28 1.75 0.23 -5.54
N GLN A 29 1.59 0.04 -6.85
CA GLN A 29 0.66 -0.96 -7.37
C GLN A 29 1.20 -2.36 -7.09
N GLU A 30 0.35 -3.22 -6.55
CA GLU A 30 0.70 -4.61 -6.26
C GLU A 30 0.63 -5.48 -7.51
N PHE A 31 1.53 -6.45 -7.57
CA PHE A 31 1.58 -7.43 -8.62
C PHE A 31 1.50 -8.82 -8.00
N TYR A 32 0.47 -9.58 -8.38
CA TYR A 32 0.32 -10.96 -7.98
C TYR A 32 0.77 -11.88 -9.12
N LEU A 33 1.81 -12.67 -8.88
CA LEU A 33 2.34 -13.66 -9.86
C LEU A 33 2.65 -13.08 -11.25
N GLY A 34 3.05 -11.81 -11.32
CA GLY A 34 3.34 -11.12 -12.58
C GLY A 34 2.12 -10.61 -13.34
N ALA A 35 0.90 -10.80 -12.82
CA ALA A 35 -0.28 -10.06 -13.24
C ALA A 35 -0.35 -8.74 -12.47
N ARG A 36 -0.76 -7.66 -13.14
CA ARG A 36 -1.19 -6.44 -12.44
C ARG A 36 -2.45 -6.80 -11.68
N ASP A 37 -2.37 -6.77 -10.37
CA ASP A 37 -3.57 -6.66 -9.57
C ASP A 37 -3.98 -5.18 -9.55
N ASP A 38 -5.28 -4.91 -9.41
CA ASP A 38 -5.79 -3.53 -9.35
C ASP A 38 -5.66 -2.97 -7.91
N ASP A 39 -5.05 -3.75 -7.02
CA ASP A 39 -4.71 -3.43 -5.65
C ASP A 39 -3.40 -2.65 -5.54
N TRP A 40 -3.34 -1.80 -4.52
CA TRP A 40 -2.22 -0.92 -4.22
C TRP A 40 -1.83 -1.11 -2.77
N ALA A 41 -0.54 -1.16 -2.48
CA ALA A 41 -0.04 -1.26 -1.13
C ALA A 41 0.73 -0.02 -0.71
N CYS A 42 0.56 0.35 0.56
CA CYS A 42 1.44 1.30 1.20
C CYS A 42 2.78 0.67 1.50
N LEU A 43 3.85 1.29 1.01
CA LEU A 43 5.22 0.85 1.23
C LEU A 43 5.73 1.17 2.64
N SER A 44 4.99 1.96 3.42
CA SER A 44 5.35 2.36 4.79
C SER A 44 4.71 1.47 5.86
N CYS A 45 3.44 1.08 5.69
CA CYS A 45 2.72 0.23 6.67
C CYS A 45 2.27 -1.13 6.12
N GLY A 46 2.32 -1.33 4.80
CA GLY A 46 1.84 -2.56 4.16
C GLY A 46 0.32 -2.72 4.17
N GLU A 47 -0.43 -1.62 4.31
CA GLU A 47 -1.89 -1.60 4.13
C GLU A 47 -2.23 -1.64 2.63
N GLU A 48 -3.23 -2.44 2.30
CA GLU A 48 -3.72 -2.71 0.95
C GLU A 48 -4.94 -1.84 0.67
N PHE A 49 -4.99 -1.25 -0.51
CA PHE A 49 -6.01 -0.31 -0.97
C PHE A 49 -6.48 -0.72 -2.35
N SER A 50 -7.80 -0.75 -2.55
CA SER A 50 -8.34 -0.88 -3.89
C SER A 50 -8.08 0.38 -4.72
N ARG A 51 -8.01 0.25 -6.05
CA ARG A 51 -7.88 1.40 -6.96
C ARG A 51 -8.88 2.52 -6.69
N GLN A 52 -10.11 2.20 -6.30
CA GLN A 52 -11.14 3.20 -5.99
C GLN A 52 -10.75 4.06 -4.78
N GLU A 53 -10.17 3.44 -3.76
CA GLU A 53 -9.71 4.12 -2.54
C GLU A 53 -8.51 5.01 -2.84
N VAL A 54 -7.51 4.47 -3.55
CA VAL A 54 -6.34 5.26 -3.98
C VAL A 54 -6.75 6.45 -4.85
N ARG A 55 -7.72 6.26 -5.72
CA ARG A 55 -8.24 7.33 -6.56
C ARG A 55 -8.90 8.42 -5.71
N ALA A 56 -9.78 8.04 -4.78
CA ALA A 56 -10.44 8.97 -3.88
C ALA A 56 -9.43 9.73 -3.00
N MET A 57 -8.38 9.07 -2.50
CA MET A 57 -7.32 9.69 -1.70
C MET A 57 -6.49 10.70 -2.50
N ARG A 58 -6.20 10.40 -3.77
CA ARG A 58 -5.48 11.32 -4.67
C ARG A 58 -6.34 12.52 -5.04
N GLU A 59 -7.61 12.29 -5.36
CA GLU A 59 -8.56 13.35 -5.69
C GLU A 59 -8.80 14.29 -4.50
N ALA A 60 -8.79 13.79 -3.25
CA ALA A 60 -8.96 14.60 -2.04
C ALA A 60 -7.73 15.44 -1.64
N ARG A 61 -6.56 15.21 -2.26
CA ARG A 61 -5.31 15.92 -1.95
C ARG A 61 -5.04 17.12 -2.89
N ASP A 62 -5.83 17.26 -3.94
CA ASP A 62 -5.73 18.30 -4.97
C ASP A 62 -6.80 19.42 -4.84
N ASP A 63 -7.59 19.45 -3.75
CA ASP A 63 -8.55 20.52 -3.37
C ASP A 63 -8.02 21.37 -2.20
#